data_AF-A0A4Z2GE53-F1
#
_entry.id   AF-A0A4Z2GE53-F1
#
_cell.length_a   1.000
_cell.length_b   1.000
_cell.length_c   1.000
_cell.angle_alpha   90.00
_cell.angle_beta   90.00
_cell.angle_gamma   90.00
#
_symmetry.space_group_name_H-M   'P 1'
#
loop_
_entity.id
_entity.type
_entity.pdbx_description
1 polymer ?
#
loop_
_entity_poly.entity_id
_entity_poly.type
_entity_poly.pdbx_seq_one_letter_code
_entity_poly.pdbx_strand_id
1 'polypeptide(L)'
;MFGSTDTNPEGEDFEESNLMHAVNGRMYGNLQGLEMCAGDKVSWYTFGLGTEVDIHGVYFEGNTFKKQSTTRDTLSLFPHTTATAFMQPGTPGQLYHTHTHTHTHTHTHTHTHTHTHTHTHTQICSLQAC
;
A
#
# COMPACT_ATOMS: atom_id res chain seq x y z
N MET A 1 31.62 9.78 13.48
CA MET A 1 30.67 8.65 13.69
C MET A 1 29.33 9.32 13.90
N PHE A 2 28.52 9.37 12.84
CA PHE A 2 27.30 10.18 12.79
C PHE A 2 26.14 9.41 13.42
N GLY A 3 25.43 10.07 14.35
CA GLY A 3 24.30 9.53 15.09
C GLY A 3 24.40 9.93 16.56
N SER A 4 23.73 11.03 16.94
CA SER A 4 23.49 11.33 18.36
C SER A 4 22.67 10.18 18.97
N THR A 5 23.00 9.79 20.19
CA THR A 5 22.25 8.77 20.97
C THR A 5 20.84 9.22 21.37
N ASP A 6 20.48 10.47 21.09
CA ASP A 6 19.21 11.07 21.44
C ASP A 6 18.20 10.90 20.30
N THR A 7 17.10 10.20 20.58
CA THR A 7 15.93 10.14 19.70
C THR A 7 15.19 11.46 19.80
N ASN A 8 15.04 12.19 18.68
CA ASN A 8 14.16 13.35 18.60
C ASN A 8 12.77 12.90 18.08
N PRO A 9 11.73 12.85 18.92
CA PRO A 9 10.40 12.42 18.49
C PRO A 9 9.76 13.33 17.45
N GLU A 10 10.17 14.60 17.41
CA GLU A 10 9.68 15.62 16.47
C GLU A 10 10.53 15.68 15.18
N GLY A 11 11.52 14.80 15.05
CA GLY A 11 12.32 14.71 13.83
C GLY A 11 11.52 14.06 12.70
N GLU A 12 11.49 14.68 11.53
CA GLU A 12 10.76 14.16 10.35
C GLU A 12 11.18 12.72 10.01
N ASP A 13 12.49 12.46 9.97
CA ASP A 13 13.02 11.11 9.72
C ASP A 13 12.57 10.09 10.78
N PHE A 14 12.36 10.54 12.02
CA PHE A 14 11.87 9.69 13.11
C PHE A 14 10.38 9.42 12.97
N GLU A 15 9.55 10.45 12.73
CA GLU A 15 8.12 10.28 12.48
C GLU A 15 7.86 9.36 11.27
N GLU A 16 8.54 9.62 10.15
CA GLU A 16 8.45 8.83 8.92
C GLU A 16 8.88 7.38 9.14
N SER A 17 9.94 7.14 9.94
CA SER A 17 10.39 5.77 10.25
C SER A 17 9.36 4.93 11.00
N ASN A 18 8.40 5.58 11.67
CA ASN A 18 7.31 4.94 12.40
C ASN A 18 6.03 4.78 11.56
N LEU A 19 5.99 5.34 10.35
CA LEU A 19 4.88 5.16 9.40
C LEU A 19 5.02 3.81 8.69
N MET A 20 4.35 2.82 9.24
CA MET A 20 4.39 1.45 8.73
C MET A 20 3.37 1.26 7.60
N HIS A 21 3.79 1.44 6.35
CA HIS A 21 2.95 1.14 5.18
C HIS A 21 2.77 -0.38 5.06
N ALA A 22 1.55 -0.90 5.24
CA ALA A 22 1.33 -2.34 5.41
C ALA A 22 0.03 -2.84 4.77
N VAL A 23 0.02 -4.10 4.34
CA VAL A 23 -1.19 -4.85 3.98
C VAL A 23 -1.51 -5.81 5.11
N ASN A 24 -2.69 -5.72 5.72
CA ASN A 24 -3.09 -6.56 6.86
C ASN A 24 -2.06 -6.55 8.03
N GLY A 25 -1.36 -5.44 8.24
CA GLY A 25 -0.30 -5.33 9.25
C GLY A 25 0.97 -6.13 8.92
N ARG A 26 1.17 -6.48 7.65
CA ARG A 26 2.35 -7.17 7.10
C ARG A 26 3.05 -6.27 6.09
N MET A 27 4.37 -6.38 6.01
CA MET A 27 5.25 -5.50 5.24
C MET A 27 6.37 -6.28 4.56
N TYR A 28 7.00 -5.68 3.55
CA TYR A 28 8.17 -6.26 2.88
C TYR A 28 7.93 -7.70 2.36
N GLY A 29 6.70 -7.99 1.91
CA GLY A 29 6.34 -9.28 1.33
C GLY A 29 6.24 -10.45 2.30
N ASN A 30 6.12 -10.19 3.60
CA ASN A 30 5.90 -11.25 4.60
C ASN A 30 4.42 -11.64 4.80
N LEU A 31 3.52 -11.17 3.94
CA LEU A 31 2.11 -11.57 3.96
C LEU A 31 1.97 -12.97 3.35
N GLN A 32 1.54 -13.93 4.17
CA GLN A 32 1.31 -15.32 3.79
C GLN A 32 -0.19 -15.63 3.74
N GLY A 33 -0.56 -16.74 3.09
CA GLY A 33 -1.95 -17.24 3.08
C GLY A 33 -2.84 -16.66 1.99
N LEU A 34 -2.26 -15.92 1.03
CA LEU A 34 -2.92 -15.54 -0.20
C LEU A 34 -2.57 -16.58 -1.29
N GLU A 35 -3.25 -17.72 -1.25
CA GLU A 35 -3.12 -18.79 -2.25
C GLU A 35 -4.42 -18.94 -3.05
N MET A 36 -4.35 -19.18 -4.35
CA MET A 36 -5.52 -19.40 -5.21
C MET A 36 -5.19 -20.31 -6.39
N CYS A 37 -6.06 -21.20 -6.83
CA CYS A 37 -5.80 -22.04 -8.00
C CYS A 37 -6.27 -21.36 -9.28
N ALA A 38 -5.62 -21.65 -10.41
CA ALA A 38 -6.14 -21.25 -11.71
C ALA A 38 -7.57 -21.80 -11.90
N GLY A 39 -8.50 -20.92 -12.28
CA GLY A 39 -9.92 -21.25 -12.46
C GLY A 39 -10.79 -21.04 -11.22
N ASP A 40 -10.23 -20.80 -10.02
CA ASP A 40 -11.00 -20.54 -8.81
C ASP A 40 -11.83 -19.26 -8.92
N LYS A 41 -13.00 -19.23 -8.27
CA LYS A 41 -13.80 -18.00 -8.15
C LYS A 41 -13.40 -17.27 -6.88
N VAL A 42 -12.54 -16.27 -7.02
CA VAL A 42 -11.99 -15.50 -5.90
C VAL A 42 -12.78 -14.20 -5.73
N SER A 43 -13.20 -13.90 -4.50
CA SER A 43 -13.81 -12.62 -4.15
C SER A 43 -12.89 -11.86 -3.19
N TRP A 44 -12.36 -10.74 -3.66
CA TRP A 44 -11.49 -9.86 -2.88
C TRP A 44 -12.32 -8.81 -2.17
N TYR A 45 -12.22 -8.77 -0.84
CA TYR A 45 -12.78 -7.72 -0.01
C TYR A 45 -11.63 -6.86 0.52
N THR A 46 -11.57 -5.62 0.06
CA THR A 46 -10.48 -4.72 0.39
C THR A 46 -11.01 -3.42 0.94
N PHE A 47 -10.22 -2.78 1.81
CA PHE A 47 -10.54 -1.47 2.35
C PHE A 47 -9.25 -0.68 2.55
N GLY A 48 -9.29 0.61 2.23
CA GLY A 48 -8.20 1.54 2.48
C GLY A 48 -8.37 2.18 3.84
N LEU A 49 -7.30 2.19 4.64
CA LEU A 49 -7.21 2.91 5.91
C LEU A 49 -6.09 3.94 5.81
N GLY A 50 -6.24 5.08 6.47
CA GLY A 50 -5.26 6.16 6.45
C GLY A 50 -5.92 7.53 6.53
N THR A 51 -5.17 8.53 6.11
CA THR A 51 -5.53 9.94 5.97
C THR A 51 -5.78 10.29 4.50
N GLU A 52 -6.42 11.43 4.20
CA GLU A 52 -6.86 11.82 2.84
C GLU A 52 -5.79 11.73 1.73
N VAL A 53 -4.52 11.83 2.11
CA VAL A 53 -3.35 11.79 1.23
C VAL A 53 -2.80 10.38 0.97
N ASP A 54 -3.42 9.34 1.52
CA ASP A 54 -3.04 7.94 1.35
C ASP A 54 -3.78 7.30 0.16
N ILE A 55 -3.05 7.00 -0.91
CA ILE A 55 -3.58 6.30 -2.09
C ILE A 55 -2.92 4.93 -2.18
N HIS A 56 -3.73 3.87 -2.15
CA HIS A 56 -3.24 2.52 -2.35
C HIS A 56 -3.66 1.99 -3.73
N GLY A 57 -2.73 1.33 -4.42
CA GLY A 57 -2.98 0.57 -5.64
C GLY A 57 -2.72 -0.91 -5.38
N VAL A 58 -3.72 -1.77 -5.58
CA VAL A 58 -3.55 -3.22 -5.54
C VAL A 58 -3.58 -3.75 -6.97
N TYR A 59 -2.42 -4.11 -7.50
CA TYR A 59 -2.22 -4.63 -8.84
C TYR A 59 -2.09 -6.16 -8.82
N PHE A 60 -2.81 -6.83 -9.71
CA PHE A 60 -2.76 -8.27 -9.88
C PHE A 60 -2.01 -8.61 -11.16
N GLU A 61 -0.80 -9.14 -11.04
CA GLU A 61 0.01 -9.48 -12.21
C GLU A 61 -0.59 -10.66 -12.97
N GLY A 62 -0.70 -10.50 -14.30
CA GLY A 62 -1.24 -11.50 -15.22
C GLY A 62 -2.75 -11.76 -15.07
N ASN A 63 -3.42 -11.18 -14.07
CA ASN A 63 -4.81 -11.47 -13.75
C ASN A 63 -5.66 -10.21 -13.75
N THR A 64 -6.94 -10.36 -14.08
CA THR A 64 -7.92 -9.27 -14.05
C THR A 64 -9.10 -9.62 -13.18
N PHE A 65 -9.76 -8.60 -12.66
CA PHE A 65 -10.97 -8.73 -11.87
C PHE A 65 -12.09 -7.88 -12.47
N LYS A 66 -13.33 -8.26 -12.17
CA LYS A 66 -14.53 -7.52 -12.50
C LYS A 66 -14.97 -6.68 -11.30
N LYS A 67 -15.16 -5.39 -11.53
CA LYS A 67 -15.73 -4.42 -10.58
C LYS A 67 -16.74 -3.53 -11.33
N GLN A 68 -17.98 -3.49 -10.86
CA GLN A 68 -19.06 -2.66 -11.44
C GLN A 68 -19.14 -2.73 -12.98
N SER A 69 -19.20 -3.96 -13.51
CA SER A 69 -19.28 -4.23 -14.96
C SER A 69 -18.05 -3.82 -15.80
N THR A 70 -16.95 -3.41 -15.16
CA THR A 70 -15.65 -3.15 -15.82
C THR A 70 -14.62 -4.21 -15.44
N THR A 71 -13.74 -4.53 -16.38
CA THR A 71 -12.57 -5.40 -16.15
C THR A 71 -11.36 -4.52 -15.89
N ARG A 72 -10.64 -4.77 -14.79
CA ARG A 72 -9.42 -4.05 -14.40
C ARG A 72 -8.40 -5.01 -13.80
N ASP A 73 -7.15 -4.60 -13.78
CA ASP A 73 -6.02 -5.29 -13.15
C ASP A 73 -5.56 -4.60 -11.86
N THR A 74 -5.91 -3.32 -11.70
CA THR A 74 -5.49 -2.48 -10.57
C THR A 74 -6.71 -1.95 -9.82
N LEU A 75 -6.72 -2.16 -8.51
CA LEU A 75 -7.72 -1.66 -7.58
C LEU A 75 -7.17 -0.50 -6.77
N SER A 76 -7.64 0.71 -7.07
CA SER A 76 -7.36 1.90 -6.26
C SER A 76 -8.23 1.93 -5.01
N LEU A 77 -7.61 2.09 -3.84
CA LEU A 77 -8.26 2.25 -2.54
C LEU A 77 -7.86 3.60 -1.95
N PHE A 78 -8.88 4.37 -1.58
CA PHE A 78 -8.75 5.62 -0.86
C PHE A 78 -9.07 5.39 0.63
N PRO A 79 -8.71 6.31 1.52
CA PRO A 79 -8.98 6.19 2.94
C PRO A 79 -10.47 6.08 3.21
N HIS A 80 -10.84 5.21 4.15
CA HIS A 80 -12.22 4.91 4.51
C HIS A 80 -13.08 4.38 3.34
N THR A 81 -12.46 3.89 2.27
CA THR A 81 -13.18 3.25 1.16
C THR A 81 -13.09 1.74 1.25
N THR A 82 -14.18 1.08 0.90
CA THR A 82 -14.25 -0.37 0.73
C THR A 82 -14.47 -0.70 -0.74
N ALA A 83 -13.84 -1.75 -1.24
CA ALA A 83 -14.11 -2.28 -2.57
C ALA A 83 -14.20 -3.79 -2.57
N THR A 84 -15.12 -4.31 -3.39
CA THR A 84 -15.22 -5.74 -3.69
C THR A 84 -14.86 -5.96 -5.15
N ALA A 85 -14.02 -6.96 -5.39
CA ALA A 85 -13.58 -7.36 -6.73
C ALA A 85 -13.74 -8.87 -6.92
N PHE A 86 -14.25 -9.27 -8.07
CA PHE A 86 -14.44 -10.68 -8.42
C PHE A 86 -13.42 -11.09 -9.46
N MET A 87 -12.61 -12.09 -9.15
CA MET A 87 -11.53 -12.58 -10.01
C MET A 87 -11.72 -14.06 -10.31
N GLN A 88 -11.34 -14.45 -11.51
CA GLN A 88 -11.09 -15.85 -11.85
C GLN A 88 -9.68 -15.91 -12.44
N PRO A 89 -8.67 -16.33 -11.67
CA PRO A 89 -7.28 -16.28 -12.12
C PRO A 89 -7.09 -17.29 -13.25
N GLY A 90 -6.47 -16.84 -14.34
CA GLY A 90 -6.17 -17.69 -15.50
C GLY A 90 -4.74 -18.21 -15.49
N THR A 91 -3.86 -17.51 -14.78
CA THR A 91 -2.41 -17.78 -14.75
C THR A 91 -1.86 -17.54 -13.35
N PRO A 92 -0.82 -18.30 -12.94
CA PRO A 92 0.02 -17.91 -11.81
C PRO A 92 0.54 -16.47 -11.97
N GLY A 93 0.62 -15.72 -10.88
CA GLY A 93 1.09 -14.34 -10.89
C GLY A 93 1.20 -13.80 -9.47
N GLN A 94 1.86 -12.64 -9.31
CA GLN A 94 2.07 -12.00 -8.01
C GLN A 94 1.07 -10.87 -7.76
N LEU A 95 0.86 -10.51 -6.48
CA LEU A 95 0.12 -9.30 -6.11
C LEU A 95 1.10 -8.20 -5.76
N TYR A 96 0.93 -7.02 -6.35
CA TYR A 96 1.71 -5.85 -6.00
C TYR A 96 0.82 -4.85 -5.30
N HIS A 97 1.24 -4.41 -4.13
CA HIS A 97 0.62 -3.32 -3.41
C HIS A 97 1.51 -2.09 -3.51
N THR A 98 1.03 -1.05 -4.16
CA THR A 98 1.64 0.27 -4.12
C THR A 98 0.87 1.13 -3.14
N HIS A 99 1.61 1.96 -2.42
CA HIS A 99 1.05 2.95 -1.53
C HIS A 99 1.81 4.25 -1.73
N THR A 100 1.06 5.32 -1.96
CA THR A 100 1.60 6.66 -2.10
C THR A 100 0.97 7.54 -1.04
N HIS A 101 1.80 8.25 -0.29
CA HIS A 101 1.39 9.22 0.71
C HIS A 101 2.14 10.53 0.49
N THR A 102 1.48 11.65 0.77
CA THR A 102 2.08 12.98 0.70
C THR A 102 1.81 13.72 1.99
N HIS A 103 2.85 14.26 2.62
CA HIS A 103 2.71 15.10 3.80
C HIS A 103 3.48 16.40 3.62
N THR A 104 3.09 17.42 4.40
CA THR A 104 3.73 18.75 4.37
C THR A 104 4.15 19.11 5.78
N HIS A 105 5.46 19.32 5.96
CA HIS A 105 6.05 19.79 7.20
C HIS A 105 6.36 21.28 7.12
N THR A 106 6.20 21.97 8.26
CA THR A 106 6.54 23.39 8.41
C THR A 106 7.45 23.57 9.60
N HIS A 107 8.69 24.00 9.35
CA HIS A 107 9.68 24.28 10.39
C HIS A 107 9.79 25.78 10.66
N THR A 108 9.84 26.15 11.93
CA THR A 108 10.04 27.54 12.38
C THR A 108 11.21 27.61 13.34
N HIS A 109 12.38 28.01 12.83
CA HIS A 109 13.59 28.15 13.66
C HIS A 109 14.09 29.59 13.77
N THR A 110 13.85 30.42 12.75
CA THR A 110 14.05 31.90 12.68
C THR A 110 13.47 32.41 11.36
N HIS A 111 13.59 31.61 10.30
CA HIS A 111 12.83 31.71 9.05
C HIS A 111 11.82 30.55 8.97
N THR A 112 10.68 30.80 8.31
CA THR A 112 9.66 29.79 8.03
C THR A 112 10.01 29.07 6.73
N HIS A 113 10.27 27.77 6.82
CA HIS A 113 10.47 26.90 5.65
C HIS A 113 9.38 25.83 5.64
N THR A 114 8.76 25.63 4.48
CA THR A 114 7.73 24.62 4.25
C THR A 114 8.27 23.60 3.27
N HIS A 115 8.27 22.33 3.66
CA HIS A 115 8.71 21.21 2.84
C HIS A 115 7.53 20.27 2.59
N THR A 116 7.36 19.87 1.34
CA THR A 116 6.35 18.89 0.94
C THR A 116 7.07 17.65 0.44
N HIS A 117 6.78 16.52 1.05
CA HIS A 117 7.36 15.23 0.72
C HIS A 117 6.28 14.28 0.19
N THR A 118 6.64 13.53 -0.85
CA THR A 118 5.79 12.47 -1.42
C THR A 118 6.57 11.18 -1.37
N HIS A 119 6.06 10.21 -0.60
CA HIS A 119 6.64 8.90 -0.43
C HIS A 119 5.83 7.88 -1.22
N THR A 120 6.52 6.98 -1.93
CA THR A 120 5.90 5.88 -2.66
C THR A 120 6.56 4.58 -2.25
N HIS A 121 5.77 3.69 -1.66
CA HIS A 121 6.18 2.38 -1.20
C HIS A 121 5.56 1.28 -2.07
N THR A 122 6.36 0.30 -2.46
CA THR A 122 5.90 -0.88 -3.22
C THR A 122 6.16 -2.15 -2.40
N GLN A 123 5.13 -2.94 -2.22
CA GLN A 123 5.17 -4.26 -1.59
C GLN A 123 4.80 -5.34 -2.60
N ILE A 124 5.56 -6.42 -2.59
CA ILE A 124 5.28 -7.61 -3.37
C ILE A 124 4.66 -8.62 -2.39
N CYS A 125 3.41 -8.98 -2.62
CA CYS A 125 2.76 -10.08 -1.93
C CYS A 125 2.76 -11.29 -2.87
N SER A 126 3.39 -12.37 -2.43
CA SER A 126 3.38 -13.61 -3.21
C SER A 126 1.97 -14.17 -3.25
N LEU A 127 1.45 -14.32 -4.47
CA LEU A 127 0.22 -15.05 -4.73
C LEU A 127 0.66 -16.42 -5.23
N GLN A 128 0.55 -17.44 -4.37
CA GLN A 128 0.81 -18.80 -4.83
C GLN A 128 -0.38 -19.27 -5.62
N ALA A 129 -0.13 -19.56 -6.90
CA ALA A 129 -1.06 -20.34 -7.69
C ALA A 129 -0.71 -21.83 -7.63
N CYS A 130 -1.74 -22.66 -7.45
CA CYS A 130 -1.65 -24.12 -7.61
C CYS A 130 -1.49 -24.49 -9.09
#